data_AF-A0A101A5V7-F1
#
_entry.id   AF-A0A101A5V7-F1
#
_cell.length_a   1.000
_cell.length_b   1.000
_cell.length_c   1.000
_cell.angle_alpha   90.00
_cell.angle_beta   90.00
_cell.angle_gamma   90.00
#
_symmetry.space_group_name_H-M   'P 1'
#
loop_
_entity.id
_entity.type
_entity.pdbx_description
1 polymer ?
#
loop_
_entity_poly.entity_id
_entity_poly.type
_entity_poly.pdbx_seq_one_letter_code
_entity_poly.pdbx_strand_id
1 'polypeptide(L)' 'MNRAQRRRARVRTLPARQGQDMAAAVACPDCNSVAAVAEVVPGYFRGVVEHDDICPWYAALKRDLR' A
#
# COMPACT_ATOMS: atom_id res chain seq x y z
N MET A 1 31.55 0.72 15.09
CA MET A 1 30.12 1.07 14.84
C MET A 1 29.32 0.98 16.14
N ASN A 2 28.80 2.08 16.66
CA ASN A 2 28.02 2.11 17.91
C ASN A 2 26.52 1.77 17.66
N ARG A 3 25.74 1.54 18.73
CA ARG A 3 24.31 1.17 18.64
C ARG A 3 23.46 2.23 17.92
N ALA A 4 23.81 3.51 18.11
CA ALA A 4 23.15 4.64 17.44
C ALA A 4 23.41 4.65 15.92
N GLN A 5 24.63 4.37 15.50
CA GLN A 5 25.02 4.23 14.09
C GLN A 5 24.29 3.05 13.43
N ARG A 6 24.14 1.91 14.13
CA ARG A 6 23.35 0.77 13.64
C ARG A 6 21.86 1.10 13.45
N ARG A 7 21.26 1.88 14.35
CA ARG A 7 19.86 2.35 14.19
C ARG A 7 19.71 3.28 12.99
N ARG A 8 20.61 4.27 12.84
CA ARG A 8 20.57 5.21 11.70
C ARG A 8 20.79 4.54 10.35
N ALA A 9 21.67 3.54 10.30
CA ALA A 9 21.90 2.75 9.09
C ALA A 9 20.64 1.95 8.69
N ARG A 10 19.98 1.27 9.66
CA ARG A 10 18.74 0.51 9.41
C ARG A 10 17.58 1.37 8.91
N VAL A 11 17.42 2.58 9.44
CA VAL A 11 16.37 3.52 9.00
C VAL A 11 16.62 4.01 7.58
N ARG A 12 17.88 4.25 7.19
CA ARG A 12 18.24 4.64 5.81
C ARG A 12 18.14 3.50 4.79
N THR A 13 17.99 2.26 5.25
CA THR A 13 17.92 1.07 4.39
C THR A 13 16.56 0.38 4.38
N LEU A 14 15.49 0.99 4.90
CA LEU A 14 14.13 0.49 4.62
C LEU A 14 13.87 0.73 3.14
N PRO A 15 14.06 -0.28 2.27
CA PRO A 15 14.15 -0.07 0.85
C PRO A 15 12.73 0.00 0.29
N ALA A 16 12.59 0.58 -0.89
CA ALA A 16 11.36 0.64 -1.70
C ALA A 16 10.52 -0.66 -1.76
N ARG A 17 11.09 -1.81 -1.37
CA ARG A 17 10.37 -3.07 -1.10
C ARG A 17 9.17 -2.91 -0.16
N GLN A 18 9.23 -2.05 0.87
CA GLN A 18 8.08 -1.87 1.76
C GLN A 18 6.85 -1.32 1.02
N GLY A 19 7.03 -0.35 0.12
CA GLY A 19 5.92 0.17 -0.68
C GLY A 19 5.34 -0.85 -1.65
N GLN A 20 6.19 -1.69 -2.26
CA GLN A 20 5.75 -2.77 -3.17
C GLN A 20 4.99 -3.89 -2.43
N ASP A 21 5.46 -4.27 -1.25
CA ASP A 21 4.79 -5.27 -0.39
C ASP A 21 3.42 -4.74 0.08
N MET A 22 3.35 -3.45 0.41
CA MET A 22 2.10 -2.79 0.76
C MET A 22 1.13 -2.72 -0.44
N ALA A 23 1.61 -2.48 -1.67
CA ALA A 23 0.75 -2.46 -2.85
C ALA A 23 0.08 -3.82 -3.11
N ALA A 24 0.82 -4.92 -2.93
CA ALA A 24 0.24 -6.26 -2.99
C ALA A 24 -0.75 -6.51 -1.83
N ALA A 25 -0.47 -5.99 -0.63
CA ALA A 25 -1.33 -6.17 0.53
C ALA A 25 -2.65 -5.38 0.46
N VAL A 26 -2.68 -4.23 -0.24
CA VAL A 26 -3.90 -3.41 -0.40
C VAL A 26 -4.63 -3.64 -1.72
N ALA A 27 -4.08 -4.46 -2.61
CA ALA A 27 -4.74 -4.82 -3.85
C ALA A 27 -6.09 -5.50 -3.57
N CYS A 28 -7.07 -5.25 -4.43
CA CYS A 28 -8.35 -5.93 -4.36
C CYS A 28 -8.16 -7.43 -4.56
N PRO A 29 -8.74 -8.28 -3.70
CA PRO A 29 -8.67 -9.73 -3.90
C PRO A 29 -9.64 -10.22 -4.99
N ASP A 30 -10.72 -9.46 -5.27
CA ASP A 30 -11.81 -9.88 -6.16
C ASP A 30 -11.62 -9.43 -7.60
N CYS A 31 -10.78 -8.43 -7.85
CA CYS A 31 -10.41 -8.02 -9.20
C CYS A 31 -8.90 -7.89 -9.33
N ASN A 32 -8.38 -8.01 -10.55
CA ASN A 32 -6.96 -7.80 -10.84
C ASN A 32 -6.60 -6.30 -10.81
N SER A 33 -6.96 -5.62 -9.71
CA SER A 33 -6.84 -4.18 -9.53
C SER A 33 -5.39 -3.73 -9.57
N VAL A 34 -5.16 -2.54 -10.12
CA VAL A 34 -3.88 -1.85 -9.97
C VAL A 34 -3.91 -1.08 -8.65
N ALA A 35 -2.92 -1.32 -7.79
CA ALA A 35 -2.76 -0.61 -6.53
C ALA A 35 -1.45 0.20 -6.53
N ALA A 36 -1.56 1.49 -6.25
CA ALA A 36 -0.43 2.40 -6.07
C ALA A 36 -0.34 2.79 -4.60
N VAL A 37 0.85 2.65 -3.99
CA VAL A 37 1.08 3.00 -2.58
C VAL A 37 2.21 4.01 -2.49
N ALA A 38 1.94 5.11 -1.79
CA ALA A 38 2.92 6.14 -1.49
C ALA A 38 3.02 6.36 0.02
N GLU A 39 4.25 6.46 0.53
CA GLU A 39 4.50 6.88 1.91
C GLU A 39 4.28 8.40 2.02
N VAL A 40 3.37 8.83 2.89
CA VAL A 40 3.02 10.26 3.05
C VAL A 40 3.78 10.89 4.22
N VAL A 41 3.97 10.12 5.30
CA VAL A 41 4.87 10.43 6.42
C VAL A 41 5.53 9.12 6.88
N PRO A 42 6.67 9.15 7.59
CA PRO A 42 7.38 7.93 7.99
C PRO A 42 6.47 6.91 8.70
N GLY A 43 6.28 5.75 8.07
CA GLY A 43 5.43 4.66 8.56
C GLY A 43 3.94 4.79 8.26
N TYR A 44 3.49 5.83 7.57
CA TYR A 44 2.11 5.99 7.12
C TYR A 44 2.02 6.00 5.59
N PHE A 45 1.29 5.02 5.07
CA PHE A 45 1.16 4.79 3.64
C PHE A 45 -0.26 5.09 3.20
N ARG A 46 -0.39 5.82 2.09
CA ARG A 46 -1.65 6.01 1.38
C ARG A 46 -1.65 5.11 0.16
N GLY A 47 -2.60 4.17 0.13
CA GLY A 47 -2.92 3.36 -1.03
C GLY A 47 -4.03 3.99 -1.87
N VAL A 48 -3.90 3.90 -3.18
CA VAL A 48 -4.96 4.14 -4.15
C VAL A 48 -5.15 2.83 -4.92
N VAL A 49 -6.36 2.31 -4.91
CA VAL A 49 -6.72 1.06 -5.60
C VAL A 49 -7.69 1.41 -6.70
N GLU A 50 -7.33 1.07 -7.93
CA GLU A 50 -8.17 1.25 -9.10
C GLU A 50 -8.90 -0.06 -9.40
N HIS A 51 -10.22 -0.02 -9.32
CA HIS A 51 -11.08 -1.16 -9.61
C HIS A 51 -11.72 -1.01 -11.00
N ASP A 52 -11.74 -2.10 -11.74
CA ASP A 52 -12.56 -2.19 -12.95
C ASP A 52 -14.06 -2.25 -12.62
N ASP A 53 -14.89 -1.87 -13.59
CA ASP A 53 -16.35 -1.84 -13.45
C ASP A 53 -16.99 -3.21 -13.24
N ILE A 54 -16.23 -4.29 -13.46
CA ILE A 54 -16.66 -5.67 -13.24
C ILE A 54 -16.37 -6.17 -11.81
N CYS A 55 -15.69 -5.38 -10.95
CA CYS A 55 -15.33 -5.81 -9.61
C CYS A 55 -16.58 -5.99 -8.72
N PRO A 56 -16.86 -7.23 -8.22
CA PRO A 56 -18.06 -7.50 -7.43
C PRO A 56 -18.10 -6.71 -6.12
N TRP A 57 -16.97 -6.64 -5.41
CA TRP A 57 -16.85 -5.90 -4.16
C TRP A 57 -17.08 -4.40 -4.36
N TYR A 58 -16.44 -3.82 -5.39
CA TYR A 58 -16.58 -2.40 -5.67
C TYR A 58 -17.99 -2.03 -6.11
N ALA A 59 -18.65 -2.91 -6.88
CA ALA A 59 -20.04 -2.76 -7.26
C ALA A 59 -20.99 -2.79 -6.05
N ALA A 60 -20.73 -3.67 -5.07
CA ALA A 60 -21.49 -3.71 -3.82
C ALA A 60 -21.28 -2.43 -2.99
N LEU A 61 -20.03 -2.01 -2.80
CA LEU A 61 -19.71 -0.78 -2.08
C LEU A 61 -20.38 0.46 -2.69
N LYS A 62 -20.37 0.59 -4.03
CA LYS A 62 -21.06 1.69 -4.73
C LYS A 62 -22.56 1.71 -4.48
N ARG A 63 -23.20 0.54 -4.28
CA ARG A 63 -24.64 0.46 -3.97
C ARG A 63 -24.91 0.91 -2.55
N ASP A 64 -24.06 0.53 -1.61
CA ASP A 64 -24.24 0.84 -0.17
C ASP A 64 -23.94 2.31 0.17
N LEU A 65 -23.08 2.97 -0.61
CA LEU A 65 -22.74 4.39 -0.44
C LEU A 65 -23.74 5.36 -1.10
N ARG A 66 -24.80 4.86 -1.72
CA ARG A 66 -25.75 5.64 -2.52
C ARG A 66 -27.07 5.87 -1.80
#